data_AF-L9ZMB4-F1
#
_entry.id   AF-L9ZMB4-F1
#
_cell.length_a   1.000
_cell.length_b   1.000
_cell.length_c   1.000
_cell.angle_alpha   90.00
_cell.angle_beta   90.00
_cell.angle_gamma   90.00
#
_symmetry.space_group_name_H-M   'P 1'
#
loop_
_entity.id
_entity.type
_entity.pdbx_description
1 polymer ?
#
loop_
_entity_poly.entity_id
_entity_poly.type
_entity_poly.pdbx_seq_one_letter_code
_entity_poly.pdbx_strand_id
1 'polypeptide(L)'
;MGLGSTAKKIQGLSDRAEAMYKQVQQLQQRITNLEGEVDDTHDTVKRMDHQITEQRQLLLAIADEHGIDGEQILADAAIDDADDLAAAEADDETGDDDSEDGDTPSTDAGEQPAE
;
A
#
# COMPACT_ATOMS: atom_id res chain seq x y z
N MET A 1 25.80 48.50 9.88
CA MET A 1 25.33 47.13 10.17
C MET A 1 24.84 46.50 8.87
N GLY A 2 25.69 45.77 8.14
CA GLY A 2 25.31 45.28 6.80
C GLY A 2 26.06 44.02 6.37
N LEU A 3 27.39 44.05 6.44
CA LEU A 3 28.25 42.95 5.95
C LEU A 3 28.11 41.64 6.75
N GLY A 4 27.87 41.72 8.06
CA GLY A 4 27.66 40.53 8.91
C GLY A 4 26.35 39.79 8.63
N SER A 5 25.31 40.50 8.15
CA SER A 5 24.02 39.88 7.83
C SER A 5 24.07 39.08 6.51
N THR A 6 24.85 39.53 5.54
CA THR A 6 25.13 38.79 4.28
C THR A 6 26.02 37.58 4.50
N ALA A 7 27.06 37.69 5.34
CA ALA A 7 27.89 36.54 5.70
C ALA A 7 27.08 35.44 6.40
N LYS A 8 26.19 35.82 7.32
CA LYS A 8 25.30 34.87 8.02
C LYS A 8 24.27 34.21 7.10
N LYS A 9 23.78 34.94 6.09
CA LYS A 9 22.89 34.36 5.05
C LYS A 9 23.62 33.36 4.15
N ILE A 10 24.88 33.65 3.79
CA ILE A 10 25.71 32.72 3.01
C ILE A 10 25.99 31.47 3.83
N GLN A 11 26.34 31.61 5.11
CA GLN A 11 26.54 30.47 6.01
C GLN A 11 25.26 29.63 6.15
N GLY A 12 24.11 30.26 6.39
CA GLY A 12 22.83 29.52 6.49
C GLY A 12 22.41 28.84 5.18
N LEU A 13 22.77 29.39 4.02
CA LEU A 13 22.57 28.73 2.73
C LEU A 13 23.47 27.49 2.60
N SER A 14 24.74 27.60 3.02
CA SER A 14 25.67 26.46 3.05
C SER A 14 25.21 25.36 3.98
N ASP A 15 24.79 25.70 5.21
CA ASP A 15 24.28 24.73 6.19
C ASP A 15 23.02 24.01 5.64
N ARG A 16 22.12 24.75 4.98
CA ARG A 16 20.92 24.17 4.35
C ARG A 16 21.26 23.31 3.14
N ALA A 17 22.25 23.70 2.33
CA ALA A 17 22.74 22.90 1.22
C ALA A 17 23.38 21.59 1.71
N GLU A 18 24.15 21.63 2.80
CA GLU A 18 24.71 20.42 3.41
C GLU A 18 23.62 19.48 3.95
N ALA A 19 22.60 20.03 4.62
CA ALA A 19 21.47 19.25 5.10
C ALA A 19 20.70 18.58 3.95
N MET A 20 20.44 19.31 2.86
CA MET A 20 19.82 18.76 1.65
C MET A 20 20.68 17.66 1.02
N TYR A 21 22.00 17.86 0.93
CA TYR A 21 22.91 16.85 0.39
C TYR A 21 22.89 15.55 1.22
N LYS A 22 22.86 15.65 2.55
CA LYS A 22 22.70 14.48 3.43
C LYS A 22 21.35 13.79 3.23
N GLN A 23 20.27 14.56 3.08
CA GLN A 23 18.93 14.01 2.86
C GLN A 23 18.84 13.28 1.51
N VAL A 24 19.44 13.81 0.44
CA VAL A 24 19.49 13.15 -0.86
C VAL A 24 20.28 11.84 -0.79
N GLN A 25 21.42 11.81 -0.08
CA GLN A 25 22.18 10.57 0.10
C GLN A 25 21.38 9.52 0.88
N GLN A 26 20.67 9.91 1.93
CA GLN A 26 19.79 8.99 2.67
C GLN A 26 18.66 8.46 1.80
N LEU A 27 18.06 9.31 0.97
CA LEU A 27 17.02 8.91 0.03
C LEU A 27 17.56 7.92 -1.01
N GLN A 28 18.75 8.20 -1.56
CA GLN A 28 19.41 7.29 -2.49
C GLN A 28 19.65 5.92 -1.84
N GLN A 29 20.18 5.89 -0.62
CA GLN A 29 20.40 4.63 0.10
C GLN A 29 19.09 3.88 0.34
N ARG A 30 18.02 4.58 0.71
CA ARG A 30 16.71 3.97 0.91
C ARG A 30 16.16 3.36 -0.37
N ILE A 31 16.32 4.05 -1.51
CA ILE A 31 15.89 3.55 -2.82
C ILE A 31 16.68 2.28 -3.17
N THR A 32 18.01 2.30 -3.04
CA THR A 32 18.83 1.11 -3.31
C THR A 32 18.47 -0.08 -2.43
N ASN A 33 18.17 0.17 -1.15
CA ASN A 33 17.72 -0.89 -0.25
C ASN A 33 16.34 -1.43 -0.66
N LEU A 34 15.42 -0.55 -1.05
CA LEU A 34 14.08 -0.93 -1.49
C LEU A 34 14.14 -1.74 -2.79
N GLU A 35 14.98 -1.32 -3.74
CA GLU A 35 15.23 -2.07 -4.98
C GLU A 35 15.73 -3.48 -4.68
N GLY A 36 16.71 -3.62 -3.78
CA GLY A 36 17.21 -4.92 -3.35
C GLY A 36 16.13 -5.79 -2.68
N GLU A 37 15.31 -5.22 -1.80
CA GLU A 37 14.25 -5.96 -1.13
C GLU A 37 13.12 -6.39 -2.09
N VAL A 38 12.83 -5.57 -3.11
CA VAL A 38 11.90 -5.94 -4.18
C VAL A 38 12.45 -7.10 -5.01
N ASP A 39 13.73 -7.08 -5.36
CA ASP A 39 14.37 -8.18 -6.09
C ASP A 39 14.35 -9.49 -5.27
N ASP A 40 14.70 -9.43 -3.98
CA ASP A 40 14.66 -10.59 -3.08
C ASP A 40 13.23 -11.14 -2.90
N THR A 41 12.24 -10.24 -2.83
CA THR A 41 10.82 -10.60 -2.76
C THR A 41 10.38 -11.28 -4.04
N HIS A 42 10.75 -10.74 -5.20
CA HIS A 42 10.43 -11.32 -6.51
C HIS A 42 10.99 -12.74 -6.66
N ASP A 43 12.25 -12.94 -6.27
CA ASP A 43 12.86 -14.27 -6.30
C ASP A 43 12.19 -15.24 -5.32
N THR A 44 11.75 -14.74 -4.17
CA THR A 44 10.97 -15.54 -3.21
C THR A 44 9.61 -15.94 -3.79
N VAL A 45 8.89 -15.01 -4.41
CA VAL A 45 7.59 -15.27 -5.06
C VAL A 45 7.75 -16.28 -6.18
N LYS A 46 8.75 -16.15 -7.05
CA LYS A 46 9.03 -17.13 -8.12
C LYS A 46 9.27 -18.54 -7.58
N ARG A 47 10.05 -18.65 -6.50
CA ARG A 47 10.31 -19.94 -5.86
C ARG A 47 9.04 -20.53 -5.26
N MET A 48 8.22 -19.70 -4.62
CA MET A 48 6.94 -20.13 -4.06
C MET A 48 5.98 -20.60 -5.15
N ASP A 49 5.86 -19.85 -6.24
CA ASP A 49 5.01 -20.22 -7.40
C ASP A 49 5.40 -21.58 -7.98
N HIS A 50 6.71 -21.82 -8.13
CA HIS A 50 7.23 -23.11 -8.54
C HIS A 50 6.85 -24.25 -7.58
N GLN A 51 7.06 -24.05 -6.27
CA GLN A 51 6.72 -25.04 -5.24
C GLN A 51 5.21 -25.33 -5.17
N ILE A 52 4.37 -24.30 -5.29
CA ILE A 52 2.91 -24.44 -5.31
C ILE A 52 2.48 -25.23 -6.54
N THR A 53 3.08 -24.97 -7.70
CA THR A 53 2.81 -25.74 -8.91
C THR A 53 3.16 -27.21 -8.73
N GLU A 54 4.33 -27.52 -8.17
CA GLU A 54 4.73 -28.91 -7.87
C GLU A 54 3.77 -29.59 -6.88
N GLN A 55 3.38 -28.89 -5.82
CA GLN A 55 2.41 -29.39 -4.84
C GLN A 55 1.05 -29.64 -5.46
N ARG A 56 0.56 -28.75 -6.33
CA ARG A 56 -0.68 -28.94 -7.08
C ARG A 56 -0.62 -30.22 -7.93
N GLN A 57 0.49 -30.43 -8.66
CA GLN A 57 0.65 -31.63 -9.47
C GLN A 57 0.68 -32.91 -8.62
N LEU A 58 1.35 -32.87 -7.46
CA LEU A 58 1.34 -33.99 -6.53
C LEU A 58 -0.07 -34.29 -5.99
N LEU A 59 -0.83 -33.26 -5.63
CA LEU A 59 -2.21 -33.42 -5.15
C LEU A 59 -3.13 -33.98 -6.24
N LEU A 60 -2.98 -33.54 -7.49
CA LEU A 60 -3.72 -34.09 -8.62
C LEU A 60 -3.39 -35.58 -8.83
N ALA A 61 -2.11 -35.95 -8.78
CA ALA A 61 -1.69 -37.34 -8.90
C ALA A 61 -2.28 -38.24 -7.78
N ILE A 62 -2.36 -37.71 -6.55
CA ILE A 62 -3.00 -38.40 -5.43
C ILE A 62 -4.52 -38.50 -5.64
N ALA A 63 -5.17 -37.42 -6.10
CA ALA A 63 -6.59 -37.39 -6.39
C ALA A 63 -6.98 -38.44 -7.45
N ASP A 64 -6.18 -38.54 -8.52
CA ASP A 64 -6.34 -39.53 -9.58
C ASP A 64 -6.24 -40.98 -9.04
N GLU A 65 -5.31 -41.25 -8.13
CA GLU A 65 -5.18 -42.56 -7.47
C GLU A 65 -6.42 -42.93 -6.65
N HIS A 66 -7.07 -41.94 -6.05
CA HIS A 66 -8.30 -42.11 -5.29
C HIS A 66 -9.59 -42.02 -6.14
N GLY A 67 -9.47 -41.82 -7.45
CA GLY A 67 -10.61 -41.68 -8.37
C GLY A 67 -11.40 -40.39 -8.19
N ILE A 68 -10.75 -39.34 -7.68
CA ILE A 68 -11.30 -38.00 -7.51
C ILE A 68 -10.86 -37.16 -8.71
N ASP A 69 -11.80 -36.51 -9.41
CA ASP A 69 -11.46 -35.56 -10.48
C ASP A 69 -10.99 -34.24 -9.88
N GLY A 70 -9.68 -34.15 -9.61
CA GLY A 70 -9.07 -32.97 -9.03
C GLY A 70 -9.10 -31.75 -9.95
N GLU A 71 -9.11 -31.94 -11.27
CA GLU A 71 -9.16 -30.82 -12.22
C GLU A 71 -10.55 -30.18 -12.24
N GLN A 72 -11.61 -30.99 -12.14
CA GLN A 72 -12.96 -30.47 -11.97
C GLN A 72 -13.10 -29.65 -10.69
N ILE A 73 -12.59 -30.16 -9.55
CA ILE A 73 -12.66 -29.45 -8.26
C ILE A 73 -11.94 -28.09 -8.34
N LEU A 74 -10.79 -28.03 -9.00
CA LEU A 74 -10.05 -26.78 -9.17
C LEU A 74 -10.75 -25.80 -10.10
N ALA A 75 -11.45 -26.29 -11.13
CA ALA A 75 -12.26 -25.46 -12.00
C ALA A 75 -13.46 -24.87 -11.27
N ASP A 76 -14.16 -25.67 -10.46
CA ASP A 76 -15.28 -25.22 -9.64
C ASP A 76 -14.83 -24.15 -8.63
N ALA A 77 -13.71 -24.38 -7.92
CA ALA A 77 -13.15 -23.41 -6.99
C ALA A 77 -12.76 -22.08 -7.66
N ALA A 78 -12.21 -22.12 -8.88
CA ALA A 78 -11.86 -20.91 -9.62
C ALA A 78 -13.08 -20.09 -10.06
N ILE A 79 -14.24 -20.73 -10.23
CA ILE A 79 -15.51 -20.05 -10.51
C ILE A 79 -16.03 -19.39 -9.24
N ASP A 80 -16.05 -20.11 -8.11
CA ASP A 80 -16.48 -19.57 -6.82
C ASP A 80 -15.66 -18.32 -6.43
N ASP A 81 -14.34 -18.37 -6.58
CA ASP A 81 -13.46 -17.22 -6.35
C ASP A 81 -13.82 -16.03 -7.26
N ALA A 82 -14.12 -16.28 -8.54
CA ALA A 82 -14.48 -15.23 -9.49
C ALA A 82 -15.84 -14.59 -9.18
N ASP A 83 -16.80 -15.39 -8.74
CA ASP A 83 -18.13 -14.93 -8.34
C ASP A 83 -18.06 -14.08 -7.04
N ASP A 84 -17.23 -14.48 -6.07
CA ASP A 84 -17.00 -13.70 -4.85
C ASP A 84 -16.36 -12.34 -5.14
N LEU A 85 -15.37 -12.29 -6.05
CA LEU A 85 -14.77 -11.03 -6.49
C LEU A 85 -15.77 -10.14 -7.24
N ALA A 86 -16.59 -10.72 -8.13
CA ALA A 86 -17.62 -9.98 -8.85
C ALA A 86 -18.70 -9.42 -7.91
N ALA A 87 -19.06 -10.16 -6.87
CA ALA A 87 -20.01 -9.71 -5.84
C ALA A 87 -19.44 -8.54 -5.00
N ALA A 88 -18.14 -8.59 -4.67
CA ALA A 88 -17.48 -7.51 -3.94
C ALA A 88 -17.38 -6.20 -4.76
N GLU A 89 -17.14 -6.29 -6.06
CA GLU A 89 -17.08 -5.13 -6.97
C GLU A 89 -18.47 -4.53 -7.23
N ALA A 90 -19.54 -5.35 -7.20
CA ALA A 90 -20.91 -4.87 -7.38
C ALA A 90 -21.47 -4.11 -6.16
N ASP A 91 -20.94 -4.34 -4.96
CA ASP A 91 -21.33 -3.63 -3.73
C ASP A 91 -20.77 -2.19 -3.69
N ASP A 92 -19.63 -1.94 -4.35
CA ASP A 92 -18.98 -0.62 -4.41
C ASP A 92 -19.65 0.36 -5.40
N GLU A 93 -20.43 -0.14 -6.37
CA GLU A 93 -21.11 0.70 -7.39
C GLU A 93 -22.52 1.19 -6.99
N THR A 94 -23.04 0.86 -5.79
CA THR A 94 -24.38 1.30 -5.34
C THR A 94 -24.40 2.42 -4.29
N GLY A 95 -23.27 3.07 -4.04
CA GLY A 95 -23.17 4.23 -3.16
C GLY A 95 -23.35 5.59 -3.86
N ASP A 96 -24.45 5.82 -4.58
CA ASP A 96 -24.85 7.15 -5.05
C ASP A 96 -26.05 7.70 -4.25
N ASP A 97 -25.82 8.90 -3.71
CA ASP A 97 -26.77 9.95 -3.31
C ASP A 97 -27.76 9.70 -2.16
N ASP A 98 -27.31 10.00 -0.94
CA ASP A 98 -28.18 10.60 0.10
C ASP A 98 -27.43 11.79 0.74
N SER A 99 -27.36 12.89 0.00
CA SER A 99 -27.04 14.20 0.56
C SER A 99 -28.34 14.91 0.98
N GLU A 100 -28.99 14.44 2.05
CA GLU A 100 -30.03 15.20 2.74
C GLU A 100 -29.62 15.52 4.20
N ASP A 101 -29.39 16.83 4.38
CA ASP A 101 -29.83 17.65 5.51
C ASP A 101 -29.09 17.58 6.87
N GLY A 102 -28.38 18.67 7.15
CA GLY A 102 -28.64 19.46 8.35
C GLY A 102 -27.90 19.11 9.65
N ASP A 103 -26.74 19.73 9.88
CA ASP A 103 -26.53 20.46 11.14
C ASP A 103 -25.46 21.55 10.98
N THR A 104 -25.92 22.79 10.98
CA THR A 104 -25.09 24.01 11.05
C THR A 104 -24.38 24.10 12.38
N PRO A 105 -23.07 24.43 12.46
CA PRO A 105 -22.41 24.65 13.73
C PRO A 105 -22.99 25.91 14.39
N SER A 106 -23.70 25.71 15.50
CA SER A 106 -24.22 26.81 16.32
C SER A 106 -23.05 27.66 16.84
N THR A 107 -22.87 28.81 16.21
CA THR A 107 -22.07 29.92 16.75
C THR A 107 -22.80 30.50 17.94
N ASP A 108 -22.31 30.22 19.15
CA ASP A 108 -22.61 31.04 20.32
C ASP A 108 -21.34 31.78 20.74
N ALA A 109 -21.36 33.09 20.49
CA ALA A 109 -20.39 34.05 20.98
C ALA A 109 -21.15 34.96 21.94
N GLY A 110 -20.84 34.90 23.24
CA GLY A 110 -21.45 35.81 24.21
C GLY A 110 -21.02 35.59 25.67
N GLU A 111 -20.10 36.46 26.11
CA GLU A 111 -19.99 36.99 27.49
C GLU A 111 -19.33 36.16 28.64
N GLN A 112 -18.20 36.68 29.14
CA GLN A 112 -17.63 36.49 30.50
C GLN A 112 -18.49 37.26 31.56
N PRO A 113 -18.23 37.29 32.91
CA PRO A 113 -17.05 36.88 33.71
C PRO A 113 -17.31 36.30 35.14
N ALA A 114 -16.19 35.96 35.81
CA ALA A 114 -15.89 36.01 37.27
C ALA A 114 -16.64 35.09 38.27
N GLU A 115 -15.89 34.19 38.92
CA GLU A 115 -15.38 34.33 40.31
C GLU A 115 -14.17 33.39 40.53
#